data_AF-A0A927NEH6-F1
#
_entry.id   AF-A0A927NEH6-F1
#
_cell.length_a   1.000
_cell.length_b   1.000
_cell.length_c   1.000
_cell.angle_alpha   90.00
_cell.angle_beta   90.00
_cell.angle_gamma   90.00
#
_symmetry.space_group_name_H-M   'P 1'
#
loop_
_entity.id
_entity.type
_entity.pdbx_description
1 polymer ?
#
loop_
_entity_poly.entity_id
_entity_poly.type
_entity_poly.pdbx_seq_one_letter_code
_entity_poly.pdbx_strand_id
1 'polypeptide(L)'
;MAELKSISGSGAEDLFIDLFADTFGAEKAGYLYSQYPFFDIYQNARFADFVCESGAKRIAIEIDDEASHNPRLVSKDKFTDDLLKQNSMIHLGWDVYRWTVRQMQKQPDTVKDELRLFLGSESRFKEIDDYLPTQRGQALDGGKLELREYQQEALTNLQAMRGSKETIALLYQATGTGKTVTAVMDAKRVGGRTLFVAHTMELVNQAYNTFKSIWNGVSVGKFADSVKDYDSHVICGSIQSVALNLDSFKDDDFDYIIIDEAHHATADTYQKVLAYFKPKFILGLTATPERADDTNILEIFKNTAHKLDIQTAVEMGALTNVRCIRIHTNIDMTKVRFNSVQ
;
A
#
# COMPACT_ATOMS: atom_id res chain seq x y z
N MET A 1 -2.15 20.48 -21.85
CA MET A 1 -2.77 20.69 -20.51
C MET A 1 -1.94 21.75 -19.81
N ALA A 2 -2.58 22.72 -19.14
CA ALA A 2 -1.85 23.76 -18.43
C ALA A 2 -1.14 23.13 -17.21
N GLU A 3 0.17 23.33 -17.08
CA GLU A 3 0.92 23.00 -15.87
C GLU A 3 0.35 23.86 -14.73
N LEU A 4 -0.31 23.24 -13.74
CA LEU A 4 -0.65 23.94 -12.50
C LEU A 4 0.66 24.18 -11.75
N LYS A 5 1.07 25.44 -11.66
CA LYS A 5 2.21 25.86 -10.84
C LYS A 5 1.69 26.60 -9.62
N SER A 6 2.44 26.51 -8.53
CA SER A 6 2.22 27.35 -7.34
C SER A 6 2.20 28.82 -7.73
N ILE A 7 1.32 29.60 -7.10
CA ILE A 7 1.22 31.05 -7.35
C ILE A 7 2.47 31.76 -6.80
N SER A 8 3.12 31.17 -5.80
CA SER A 8 4.36 31.66 -5.19
C SER A 8 5.62 31.40 -6.04
N GLY A 9 5.59 30.38 -6.92
CA GLY A 9 6.77 29.91 -7.66
C GLY A 9 7.77 29.12 -6.81
N SER A 10 7.35 28.62 -5.64
CA SER A 10 8.20 27.81 -4.75
C SER A 10 8.28 26.36 -5.24
N GLY A 11 9.49 25.85 -5.49
CA GLY A 11 9.69 24.46 -5.91
C GLY A 11 9.21 23.42 -4.87
N ALA A 12 9.05 23.82 -3.61
CA ALA A 12 8.46 22.97 -2.57
C ALA A 12 6.93 22.88 -2.68
N GLU A 13 6.27 24.00 -3.03
CA GLU A 13 4.84 24.03 -3.29
C GLU A 13 4.50 23.27 -4.58
N ASP A 14 5.33 23.40 -5.62
CA ASP A 14 5.17 22.64 -6.86
C ASP A 14 5.29 21.12 -6.60
N LEU A 15 6.29 20.70 -5.81
CA LEU A 15 6.45 19.29 -5.42
C LEU A 15 5.22 18.76 -4.66
N PHE A 16 4.64 19.56 -3.77
CA PHE A 16 3.43 19.17 -3.07
C PHE A 16 2.23 19.02 -4.02
N ILE A 17 2.05 19.95 -4.96
CA ILE A 17 0.99 19.87 -5.98
C ILE A 17 1.16 18.59 -6.81
N ASP A 18 2.38 18.24 -7.20
CA ASP A 18 2.67 17.01 -7.94
C ASP A 18 2.31 15.76 -7.13
N LEU A 19 2.73 15.70 -5.86
CA LEU A 19 2.39 14.57 -4.97
C LEU A 19 0.88 14.48 -4.72
N PHE A 20 0.20 15.61 -4.58
CA PHE A 20 -1.25 15.67 -4.42
C PHE A 20 -1.97 15.18 -5.69
N ALA A 21 -1.53 15.64 -6.86
CA ALA A 21 -2.08 15.23 -8.15
C ALA A 21 -1.85 13.74 -8.42
N ASP A 22 -0.68 13.21 -8.06
CA ASP A 22 -0.38 11.78 -8.11
C ASP A 22 -1.25 10.95 -7.17
N THR A 23 -1.71 11.55 -6.07
CA THR A 23 -2.52 10.85 -5.06
C THR A 23 -4.00 10.83 -5.41
N PHE A 24 -4.55 11.95 -5.90
CA PHE A 24 -5.99 12.14 -6.06
C PHE A 24 -6.44 12.40 -7.50
N GLY A 25 -5.50 12.57 -8.43
CA GLY A 25 -5.76 13.00 -9.81
C GLY A 25 -5.48 14.48 -10.03
N ALA A 26 -4.93 14.82 -11.20
CA ALA A 26 -4.54 16.19 -11.55
C ALA A 26 -5.73 17.16 -11.58
N GLU A 27 -6.94 16.70 -11.90
CA GLU A 27 -8.15 17.51 -11.87
C GLU A 27 -8.54 17.94 -10.45
N LYS A 28 -8.11 17.20 -9.43
CA LYS A 28 -8.40 17.51 -8.02
C LYS A 28 -7.44 18.55 -7.45
N ALA A 29 -6.26 18.74 -8.04
CA ALA A 29 -5.32 19.79 -7.64
C ALA A 29 -5.95 21.20 -7.74
N GLY A 30 -6.96 21.38 -8.60
CA GLY A 30 -7.74 22.62 -8.69
C GLY A 30 -8.55 22.99 -7.43
N TYR A 31 -8.67 22.09 -6.46
CA TYR A 31 -9.29 22.38 -5.15
C TYR A 31 -8.30 22.93 -4.11
N LEU A 32 -7.00 22.97 -4.42
CA LEU A 32 -5.99 23.58 -3.57
C LEU A 32 -5.91 25.08 -3.86
N TYR A 33 -6.33 25.89 -2.89
CA TYR A 33 -6.15 27.33 -2.94
C TYR A 33 -4.77 27.68 -2.35
N SER A 34 -3.82 27.98 -3.23
CA SER A 34 -2.47 28.42 -2.83
C SER A 34 -2.47 29.83 -2.25
N GLN A 35 -1.62 30.08 -1.25
CA GLN A 35 -1.44 31.38 -0.60
C GLN A 35 -2.78 31.98 -0.17
N TYR A 36 -3.55 31.19 0.59
CA TYR A 36 -4.90 31.56 0.99
C TYR A 36 -4.88 32.64 2.10
N PRO A 37 -5.45 33.83 1.86
CA PRO A 37 -5.43 34.90 2.85
C PRO A 37 -6.37 34.63 4.03
N PHE A 38 -5.89 34.88 5.24
CA PHE A 38 -6.71 34.84 6.46
C PHE A 38 -6.22 35.87 7.48
N PHE A 39 -6.99 36.06 8.56
CA PHE A 39 -6.62 36.93 9.67
C PHE A 39 -6.27 36.07 10.90
N ASP A 40 -5.15 36.39 11.54
CA ASP A 40 -4.77 35.76 12.80
C ASP A 40 -5.69 36.21 13.95
N ILE A 41 -5.52 35.62 15.14
CA ILE A 41 -6.32 35.95 16.33
C ILE A 41 -6.18 37.41 16.80
N TYR A 42 -5.21 38.15 16.27
CA TYR A 42 -4.97 39.57 16.52
C TYR A 42 -5.35 40.47 15.33
N GLN A 43 -6.07 39.94 14.33
CA GLN A 43 -6.51 40.65 13.12
C GLN A 43 -5.38 41.07 12.17
N ASN A 44 -4.20 40.45 12.25
CA ASN A 44 -3.16 40.66 11.26
C ASN A 44 -3.38 39.74 10.05
N ALA A 45 -3.13 40.26 8.85
CA ALA A 45 -3.17 39.45 7.63
C ALA A 45 -2.07 38.38 7.64
N ARG A 46 -2.43 37.17 7.20
CA ARG A 46 -1.57 36.00 7.05
C ARG A 46 -1.99 35.21 5.81
N PHE A 47 -1.13 34.30 5.37
CA PHE A 47 -1.37 33.43 4.22
C PHE A 47 -1.09 31.99 4.62
N ALA A 48 -2.03 31.08 4.38
CA ALA A 48 -1.79 29.65 4.47
C ALA A 48 -1.25 29.14 3.12
N ASP A 49 -0.32 28.18 3.14
CA ASP A 49 0.36 27.75 1.91
C ASP A 49 -0.63 27.12 0.94
N PHE A 50 -1.46 26.21 1.45
CA PHE A 50 -2.64 25.73 0.75
C PHE A 50 -3.84 25.62 1.69
N VAL A 51 -5.02 25.89 1.15
CA VAL A 51 -6.29 25.58 1.80
C VAL A 51 -7.14 24.76 0.86
N CYS A 52 -7.76 23.69 1.38
CA CYS A 52 -8.89 23.06 0.73
C CYS A 52 -10.14 23.20 1.62
N GLU A 53 -11.28 23.45 0.98
CA GLU A 53 -12.55 23.49 1.70
C GLU A 53 -13.13 22.08 1.77
N SER A 54 -13.73 21.70 2.90
CA SER A 54 -14.42 20.44 3.18
C SER A 54 -15.81 20.73 3.81
N GLY A 55 -16.87 20.83 3.00
CA GLY A 55 -18.20 21.22 3.48
C GLY A 55 -18.16 22.56 4.22
N ALA A 56 -18.41 22.52 5.53
CA ALA A 56 -18.36 23.68 6.44
C ALA A 56 -17.00 23.87 7.14
N LYS A 57 -16.05 22.93 6.96
CA LYS A 57 -14.70 22.98 7.52
C LYS A 57 -13.67 23.39 6.48
N ARG A 58 -12.57 23.97 6.94
CA ARG A 58 -11.39 24.27 6.13
C ARG A 58 -10.23 23.42 6.60
N ILE A 59 -9.44 22.96 5.64
CA ILE A 59 -8.23 22.21 5.89
C ILE A 59 -7.08 23.07 5.37
N ALA A 60 -6.17 23.45 6.25
CA ALA A 60 -4.92 24.11 5.87
C ALA A 60 -3.81 23.07 5.76
N ILE A 61 -3.00 23.25 4.72
CA ILE A 61 -1.82 22.43 4.47
C ILE A 61 -0.62 23.38 4.41
N GLU A 62 0.35 23.14 5.28
CA GLU A 62 1.55 23.96 5.42
C GLU A 62 2.79 23.16 5.03
N ILE A 63 3.70 23.78 4.28
CA ILE A 63 4.93 23.17 3.80
C ILE A 63 6.11 23.81 4.53
N ASP A 64 6.71 23.04 5.42
CA ASP A 64 7.81 23.52 6.24
C ASP A 64 9.18 23.25 5.61
N ASP A 65 10.07 24.22 5.75
CA ASP A 65 11.51 24.02 5.59
C ASP A 65 12.09 23.23 6.78
N GLU A 66 13.25 22.57 6.62
CA GLU A 66 13.90 21.78 7.69
C GLU A 66 14.21 22.60 8.95
N ALA A 67 14.26 23.93 8.86
CA ALA A 67 14.66 24.80 9.94
C ALA A 67 13.46 25.24 10.80
N SER A 68 12.25 25.30 10.25
CA SER A 68 11.04 25.95 10.81
C SER A 68 10.76 25.68 12.30
N HIS A 69 11.10 24.50 12.83
CA HIS A 69 10.69 24.08 14.18
C HIS A 69 11.83 23.72 15.14
N ASN A 70 13.08 23.86 14.73
CA ASN A 70 14.20 23.64 15.64
C ASN A 70 14.58 24.98 16.28
N PRO A 71 14.35 25.19 17.60
CA PRO A 71 14.70 26.46 18.26
C PRO A 71 16.20 26.77 18.22
N ARG A 72 17.04 25.80 17.80
CA ARG A 72 18.48 25.96 17.59
C ARG A 72 18.85 26.39 16.17
N LEU A 73 17.96 26.28 15.19
CA LEU A 73 18.18 26.57 13.77
C LEU A 73 17.31 27.71 13.22
N VAL A 74 16.25 28.09 13.94
CA VAL A 74 15.36 29.21 13.59
C VAL A 74 15.35 30.27 14.69
N SER A 75 15.20 31.54 14.28
CA SER A 75 15.08 32.64 15.23
C SER A 75 13.86 32.46 16.13
N LYS A 76 13.99 32.83 17.41
CA LYS A 76 12.89 32.73 18.38
C LYS A 76 11.61 33.45 17.90
N ASP A 77 11.79 34.53 17.14
CA ASP A 77 10.70 35.32 16.59
C ASP A 77 9.97 34.58 15.46
N LYS A 78 10.68 33.93 14.52
CA LYS A 78 10.06 33.13 13.45
C LYS A 78 9.31 31.92 14.02
N PHE A 79 9.90 31.22 14.98
CA PHE A 79 9.21 30.10 15.65
C PHE A 79 7.91 30.52 16.33
N THR A 80 7.92 31.69 16.98
CA THR A 80 6.73 32.23 17.66
C THR A 80 5.67 32.68 16.66
N ASP A 81 6.07 33.26 15.54
CA ASP A 81 5.16 33.68 14.46
C ASP A 81 4.51 32.47 13.76
N ASP A 82 5.29 31.42 13.45
CA ASP A 82 4.79 30.18 12.85
C ASP A 82 3.79 29.47 13.78
N LEU A 83 4.06 29.47 15.09
CA LEU A 83 3.15 28.92 16.09
C LEU A 83 1.85 29.76 16.22
N LEU A 84 1.96 31.08 16.16
CA LEU A 84 0.81 31.99 16.18
C LEU A 84 -0.07 31.79 14.93
N LYS A 85 0.54 31.66 13.76
CA LYS A 85 -0.15 31.35 12.49
C LYS A 85 -0.96 30.06 12.63
N GLN A 86 -0.33 28.99 13.11
CA GLN A 86 -0.98 27.70 13.32
C GLN A 86 -2.13 27.77 14.32
N ASN A 87 -1.88 28.32 15.51
CA ASN A 87 -2.89 28.42 16.56
C ASN A 87 -4.09 29.25 16.12
N SER A 88 -3.87 30.25 15.27
CA SER A 88 -4.95 31.05 14.69
C SER A 88 -5.83 30.22 13.75
N MET A 89 -5.24 29.41 12.87
CA MET A 89 -6.02 28.52 12.00
C MET A 89 -6.84 27.50 12.80
N ILE A 90 -6.25 26.91 13.84
CA ILE A 90 -6.95 26.00 14.76
C ILE A 90 -8.07 26.73 15.50
N HIS A 91 -7.84 27.96 15.97
CA HIS A 91 -8.86 28.79 16.62
C HIS A 91 -10.04 29.11 15.69
N LEU A 92 -9.79 29.27 14.39
CA LEU A 92 -10.82 29.43 13.36
C LEU A 92 -11.55 28.12 13.03
N GLY A 93 -11.21 27.01 13.68
CA GLY A 93 -11.83 25.70 13.51
C GLY A 93 -11.31 24.93 12.29
N TRP A 94 -10.11 25.25 11.81
CA TRP A 94 -9.51 24.57 10.66
C TRP A 94 -8.73 23.33 11.11
N ASP A 95 -8.77 22.29 10.30
CA ASP A 95 -7.86 21.15 10.44
C ASP A 95 -6.54 21.53 9.77
N VAL A 96 -5.39 21.38 10.46
CA VAL A 96 -4.08 21.85 9.97
C VAL A 96 -3.13 20.66 9.84
N TYR A 97 -2.69 20.38 8.62
CA TYR A 97 -1.70 19.34 8.30
C TYR A 97 -0.41 19.96 7.81
N ARG A 98 0.72 19.31 8.09
CA ARG A 98 2.05 19.84 7.77
C ARG A 98 2.92 18.75 7.17
N TRP A 99 3.65 19.11 6.12
CA TRP A 99 4.69 18.27 5.55
C TRP A 99 5.99 19.06 5.44
N THR A 100 7.11 18.39 5.68
CA THR A 100 8.42 19.01 5.46
C THR A 100 8.88 18.76 4.02
N VAL A 101 9.61 19.71 3.42
CA VAL A 101 10.17 19.52 2.07
C VAL A 101 11.01 18.25 1.96
N ARG A 102 11.79 17.94 2.99
CA ARG A 102 12.62 16.72 3.02
C ARG A 102 11.77 15.44 3.04
N GLN A 103 10.67 15.42 3.78
CA GLN A 103 9.76 14.25 3.81
C GLN A 103 9.17 14.02 2.42
N MET A 104 8.69 15.09 1.76
CA MET A 104 8.17 15.01 0.38
C MET A 104 9.22 14.51 -0.62
N GLN A 105 10.49 14.92 -0.46
CA GLN A 105 11.57 14.49 -1.35
C GLN A 105 12.06 13.06 -1.09
N LYS A 106 12.17 12.64 0.18
CA LYS A 106 12.78 11.35 0.54
C LYS A 106 11.78 10.21 0.70
N GLN A 107 10.53 10.53 1.01
CA GLN A 107 9.48 9.55 1.30
C GLN A 107 8.16 9.93 0.60
N PRO A 108 8.18 10.13 -0.74
CA PRO A 108 7.00 10.57 -1.48
C PRO A 108 5.82 9.61 -1.31
N ASP A 109 6.04 8.30 -1.32
CA ASP A 109 4.94 7.32 -1.17
C ASP A 109 4.29 7.38 0.22
N THR A 110 5.08 7.63 1.27
CA THR A 110 4.53 7.84 2.63
C THR A 110 3.67 9.09 2.68
N VAL A 111 4.09 10.18 2.02
CA VAL A 111 3.28 11.41 1.91
C VAL A 111 1.98 11.13 1.15
N LYS A 112 2.02 10.35 0.06
CA LYS A 112 0.82 9.96 -0.69
C LYS A 112 -0.14 9.12 0.17
N ASP A 113 0.38 8.19 0.97
CA ASP A 113 -0.43 7.38 1.88
C ASP A 113 -1.05 8.23 3.01
N GLU A 114 -0.30 9.17 3.58
CA GLU A 114 -0.79 10.13 4.56
C GLU A 114 -1.88 11.03 3.97
N LEU A 115 -1.68 11.55 2.75
CA LEU A 115 -2.69 12.31 2.02
C LEU A 115 -3.97 11.49 1.88
N ARG A 116 -3.91 10.23 1.44
CA ARG A 116 -5.09 9.34 1.36
C ARG A 116 -5.74 9.14 2.71
N LEU A 117 -4.96 8.95 3.77
CA LEU A 117 -5.49 8.74 5.12
C LEU A 117 -6.21 9.99 5.65
N PHE A 118 -5.65 11.18 5.45
CA PHE A 118 -6.15 12.43 6.03
C PHE A 118 -7.24 13.09 5.18
N LEU A 119 -7.14 13.00 3.86
CA LEU A 119 -8.02 13.70 2.92
C LEU A 119 -8.88 12.74 2.08
N GLY A 120 -8.55 11.45 1.99
CA GLY A 120 -9.27 10.50 1.12
C GLY A 120 -10.71 10.23 1.53
N SER A 121 -11.09 10.45 2.79
CA SER A 121 -12.49 10.35 3.22
C SER A 121 -13.39 11.47 2.68
N GLU A 122 -12.80 12.56 2.18
CA GLU A 122 -13.53 13.71 1.66
C GLU A 122 -14.23 13.40 0.35
N SER A 123 -15.54 13.66 0.28
CA SER A 123 -16.37 13.36 -0.90
C SER A 123 -15.83 13.95 -2.22
N ARG A 124 -15.06 15.04 -2.16
CA ARG A 124 -14.44 15.67 -3.34
C ARG A 124 -13.13 15.01 -3.78
N PHE A 125 -12.42 14.36 -2.88
CA PHE A 125 -11.17 13.63 -3.16
C PHE A 125 -11.37 12.13 -3.31
N LYS A 126 -12.59 11.65 -3.07
CA LYS A 126 -13.03 10.32 -3.48
C LYS A 126 -12.79 10.11 -4.98
N GLU A 127 -12.07 9.05 -5.31
CA GLU A 127 -11.80 8.64 -6.68
C GLU A 127 -13.10 8.16 -7.34
N ILE A 128 -13.15 8.09 -8.68
CA ILE A 128 -14.24 7.37 -9.38
C ILE A 128 -14.36 5.94 -8.83
N ASP A 129 -13.24 5.34 -8.43
CA ASP A 129 -13.17 4.01 -7.84
C ASP A 129 -13.88 3.90 -6.48
N ASP A 130 -14.02 5.01 -5.73
CA ASP A 130 -14.83 5.09 -4.51
C ASP A 130 -16.34 5.20 -4.79
N TYR A 131 -16.71 5.62 -6.01
CA TYR A 131 -18.10 5.65 -6.50
C TYR A 131 -18.47 4.40 -7.29
N LEU A 132 -17.47 3.60 -7.72
CA LEU A 132 -17.74 2.25 -8.15
C LEU A 132 -18.35 1.52 -6.96
N PRO A 133 -19.42 0.74 -7.16
CA PRO A 133 -19.93 -0.09 -6.09
C PRO A 133 -18.75 -0.93 -5.59
N THR A 134 -18.34 -0.74 -4.32
CA THR A 134 -17.41 -1.65 -3.65
C THR A 134 -17.87 -3.05 -4.03
N GLN A 135 -17.02 -3.82 -4.71
CA GLN A 135 -17.38 -5.19 -5.05
C GLN A 135 -17.78 -5.84 -3.74
N ARG A 136 -19.09 -6.01 -3.53
CA ARG A 136 -19.65 -6.66 -2.37
C ARG A 136 -19.38 -8.14 -2.58
N GLY A 137 -18.13 -8.55 -2.41
CA GLY A 137 -17.87 -9.89 -1.92
C GLY A 137 -18.69 -10.01 -0.65
N GLN A 138 -19.49 -11.07 -0.53
CA GLN A 138 -20.09 -11.40 0.75
C GLN A 138 -18.98 -11.36 1.80
N ALA A 139 -19.24 -10.75 2.96
CA ALA A 139 -18.29 -10.76 4.06
C ALA A 139 -17.80 -12.21 4.24
N LEU A 140 -16.49 -12.43 4.16
CA LEU A 140 -15.90 -13.75 4.28
C LEU A 140 -16.26 -14.30 5.66
N ASP A 141 -17.23 -15.21 5.71
CA ASP A 141 -17.55 -15.99 6.90
C ASP A 141 -16.82 -17.33 6.75
N GLY A 142 -15.75 -17.52 7.53
CA GLY A 142 -14.97 -18.76 7.52
C GLY A 142 -15.78 -20.03 7.81
N GLY A 143 -17.00 -19.90 8.38
CA GLY A 143 -17.92 -21.01 8.61
C GLY A 143 -18.80 -21.39 7.40
N LYS A 144 -18.88 -20.53 6.37
CA LYS A 144 -19.74 -20.72 5.18
C LYS A 144 -19.02 -20.56 3.84
N LEU A 145 -17.69 -20.44 3.87
CA LEU A 145 -16.90 -20.24 2.67
C LEU A 145 -16.82 -21.52 1.84
N GLU A 146 -17.54 -21.58 0.73
CA GLU A 146 -17.39 -22.62 -0.28
C GLU A 146 -16.27 -22.25 -1.26
N LEU A 147 -15.25 -23.10 -1.33
CA LEU A 147 -14.13 -22.93 -2.25
C LEU A 147 -14.52 -23.34 -3.66
N ARG A 148 -14.09 -22.57 -4.65
CA ARG A 148 -14.24 -22.95 -6.06
C ARG A 148 -13.38 -24.15 -6.40
N GLU A 149 -13.74 -24.87 -7.45
CA GLU A 149 -13.06 -26.11 -7.88
C GLU A 149 -11.54 -25.93 -8.03
N TYR A 150 -11.10 -24.88 -8.72
CA TYR A 150 -9.66 -24.59 -8.88
C TYR A 150 -8.94 -24.26 -7.57
N GLN A 151 -9.65 -23.72 -6.56
CA GLN A 151 -9.06 -23.50 -5.24
C GLN A 151 -8.92 -24.83 -4.50
N GLN A 152 -9.90 -25.74 -4.62
CA GLN A 152 -9.82 -27.09 -4.05
C GLN A 152 -8.72 -27.92 -4.71
N GLU A 153 -8.57 -27.81 -6.04
CA GLU A 153 -7.49 -28.43 -6.81
C GLU A 153 -6.13 -27.93 -6.32
N ALA A 154 -5.95 -26.61 -6.22
CA ALA A 154 -4.72 -26.02 -5.69
C ALA A 154 -4.37 -26.55 -4.29
N LEU A 155 -5.34 -26.66 -3.38
CA LEU A 155 -5.12 -27.21 -2.04
C LEU A 155 -4.76 -28.70 -2.07
N THR A 156 -5.35 -29.47 -2.97
CA THR A 156 -5.03 -30.89 -3.14
C THR A 156 -3.60 -31.07 -3.65
N ASN A 157 -3.18 -30.25 -4.62
CA ASN A 157 -1.82 -30.28 -5.16
C ASN A 157 -0.79 -29.86 -4.10
N LEU A 158 -1.08 -28.79 -3.34
CA LEU A 158 -0.22 -28.35 -2.22
C LEU A 158 -0.05 -29.45 -1.16
N GLN A 159 -1.14 -30.17 -0.83
CA GLN A 159 -1.07 -31.32 0.08
C GLN A 159 -0.22 -32.47 -0.50
N ALA A 160 -0.37 -32.78 -1.79
CA ALA A 160 0.42 -33.81 -2.46
C ALA A 160 1.92 -33.46 -2.50
N MET A 161 2.27 -32.21 -2.80
CA MET A 161 3.65 -31.72 -2.80
C MET A 161 4.31 -31.88 -1.42
N ARG A 162 3.61 -31.50 -0.35
CA ARG A 162 4.09 -31.75 1.02
C ARG A 162 4.26 -33.24 1.32
N GLY A 163 3.34 -34.09 0.85
CA GLY A 163 3.45 -35.55 0.95
C GLY A 163 4.69 -36.11 0.23
N SER A 164 5.09 -35.50 -0.88
CA SER A 164 6.32 -35.77 -1.62
C SER A 164 7.57 -35.12 -1.02
N LYS A 165 7.46 -34.54 0.19
CA LYS A 165 8.54 -33.85 0.93
C LYS A 165 9.05 -32.57 0.27
N GLU A 166 8.25 -31.95 -0.57
CA GLU A 166 8.55 -30.60 -1.06
C GLU A 166 8.31 -29.58 0.06
N THR A 167 9.23 -28.63 0.18
CA THR A 167 9.21 -27.60 1.22
C THR A 167 8.89 -26.21 0.68
N ILE A 168 8.73 -26.07 -0.63
CA ILE A 168 8.44 -24.81 -1.29
C ILE A 168 7.53 -25.05 -2.50
N ALA A 169 6.59 -24.14 -2.74
CA ALA A 169 5.70 -24.18 -3.90
C ALA A 169 5.26 -22.79 -4.34
N LEU A 170 4.97 -22.65 -5.63
CA LEU A 170 4.39 -21.44 -6.22
C LEU A 170 2.89 -21.65 -6.54
N LEU A 171 2.04 -20.75 -6.08
CA LEU A 171 0.65 -20.63 -6.48
C LEU A 171 0.52 -19.51 -7.53
N TYR A 172 0.41 -19.90 -8.80
CA TYR A 172 0.20 -18.96 -9.89
C TYR A 172 -1.30 -18.88 -10.21
N GLN A 173 -1.97 -17.80 -9.83
CA GLN A 173 -3.35 -17.56 -10.24
C GLN A 173 -3.58 -16.09 -10.58
N ALA A 174 -4.49 -15.78 -11.50
CA ALA A 174 -4.82 -14.40 -11.86
C ALA A 174 -5.34 -13.58 -10.66
N THR A 175 -5.19 -12.26 -10.69
CA THR A 175 -5.78 -11.36 -9.68
C THR A 175 -7.31 -11.46 -9.71
N GLY A 176 -7.95 -11.39 -8.54
CA GLY A 176 -9.40 -11.57 -8.41
C GLY A 176 -9.90 -13.03 -8.32
N THR A 177 -9.01 -14.03 -8.45
CA THR A 177 -9.38 -15.46 -8.32
C THR A 177 -9.37 -15.97 -6.88
N GLY A 178 -8.99 -15.14 -5.90
CA GLY A 178 -8.98 -15.53 -4.48
C GLY A 178 -7.71 -16.25 -4.01
N LYS A 179 -6.54 -15.90 -4.58
CA LYS A 179 -5.22 -16.42 -4.16
C LYS A 179 -5.01 -16.40 -2.64
N THR A 180 -5.25 -15.24 -2.01
CA THR A 180 -5.07 -15.07 -0.56
C THR A 180 -5.98 -16.00 0.24
N VAL A 181 -7.23 -16.18 -0.22
CA VAL A 181 -8.17 -17.12 0.41
C VAL A 181 -7.66 -18.55 0.32
N THR A 182 -7.15 -18.97 -0.85
CA THR A 182 -6.54 -20.30 -1.03
C THR A 182 -5.35 -20.49 -0.09
N ALA A 183 -4.46 -19.50 0.00
CA ALA A 183 -3.27 -19.55 0.86
C ALA A 183 -3.63 -19.65 2.36
N VAL A 184 -4.60 -18.85 2.81
CA VAL A 184 -5.09 -18.85 4.19
C VAL A 184 -5.73 -20.20 4.54
N MET A 185 -6.52 -20.78 3.63
CA MET A 185 -7.12 -22.09 3.81
C MET A 185 -6.07 -23.21 3.87
N ASP A 186 -5.00 -23.11 3.07
CA ASP A 186 -3.89 -24.07 3.13
C ASP A 186 -3.14 -23.97 4.46
N ALA A 187 -2.74 -22.77 4.86
CA ALA A 187 -2.08 -22.54 6.15
C ALA A 187 -2.93 -23.04 7.32
N LYS A 188 -4.24 -22.78 7.30
CA LYS A 188 -5.20 -23.29 8.30
C LYS A 188 -5.24 -24.81 8.35
N ARG A 189 -5.20 -25.51 7.20
CA ARG A 189 -5.16 -26.98 7.15
C ARG A 189 -3.86 -27.54 7.71
N VAL A 190 -2.74 -26.84 7.50
CA VAL A 190 -1.43 -27.23 8.05
C VAL A 190 -1.34 -26.96 9.55
N GLY A 191 -1.93 -25.86 10.03
CA GLY A 191 -2.07 -25.56 11.46
C GLY A 191 -0.81 -25.05 12.17
N GLY A 192 0.27 -24.79 11.42
CA GLY A 192 1.54 -24.29 11.95
C GLY A 192 1.57 -22.76 12.12
N ARG A 193 2.48 -22.27 12.96
CA ARG A 193 2.66 -20.82 13.14
C ARG A 193 3.05 -20.18 11.81
N THR A 194 2.31 -19.17 11.37
CA THR A 194 2.34 -18.69 9.98
C THR A 194 2.81 -17.24 9.89
N LEU A 195 3.75 -16.97 8.99
CA LEU A 195 4.12 -15.63 8.57
C LEU A 195 3.58 -15.35 7.17
N PHE A 196 2.81 -14.29 7.01
CA PHE A 196 2.42 -13.76 5.70
C PHE A 196 3.17 -12.47 5.44
N VAL A 197 3.83 -12.37 4.28
CA VAL A 197 4.65 -11.22 3.90
C VAL A 197 4.16 -10.62 2.58
N ALA A 198 3.99 -9.29 2.56
CA ALA A 198 3.68 -8.54 1.35
C ALA A 198 4.47 -7.22 1.29
N HIS A 199 4.48 -6.57 0.12
CA HIS A 199 5.26 -5.35 -0.12
C HIS A 199 4.51 -4.06 0.18
N THR A 200 3.17 -4.07 0.22
CA THR A 200 2.33 -2.90 0.58
C THR A 200 1.54 -3.12 1.86
N MET A 201 1.24 -2.02 2.56
CA MET A 201 0.38 -2.05 3.74
C MET A 201 -1.04 -2.50 3.44
N GLU A 202 -1.56 -2.18 2.25
CA GLU A 202 -2.88 -2.63 1.81
C GLU A 202 -2.96 -4.15 1.75
N LEU A 203 -2.00 -4.81 1.10
CA LEU A 203 -1.95 -6.27 1.00
C LEU A 203 -1.79 -6.93 2.38
N VAL A 204 -0.97 -6.35 3.26
CA VAL A 204 -0.85 -6.79 4.66
C VAL A 204 -2.19 -6.70 5.39
N ASN A 205 -2.92 -5.60 5.24
CA ASN A 205 -4.23 -5.40 5.86
C ASN A 205 -5.29 -6.35 5.32
N GLN A 206 -5.31 -6.57 4.00
CA GLN A 206 -6.20 -7.52 3.35
C GLN A 206 -5.93 -8.94 3.86
N ALA A 207 -4.67 -9.37 3.94
CA ALA A 207 -4.29 -10.68 4.46
C ALA A 207 -4.68 -10.83 5.93
N TYR A 208 -4.35 -9.84 6.77
CA TYR A 208 -4.73 -9.83 8.20
C TYR A 208 -6.24 -10.03 8.40
N ASN A 209 -7.06 -9.28 7.66
CA ASN A 209 -8.52 -9.41 7.74
C ASN A 209 -8.97 -10.79 7.23
N THR A 210 -8.38 -11.29 6.14
CA THR A 210 -8.71 -12.61 5.59
C THR A 210 -8.40 -13.73 6.59
N PHE A 211 -7.23 -13.71 7.22
CA PHE A 211 -6.86 -14.68 8.26
C PHE A 211 -7.81 -14.64 9.44
N LYS A 212 -8.11 -13.43 9.94
CA LYS A 212 -9.03 -13.22 11.06
C LYS A 212 -10.44 -13.75 10.77
N SER A 213 -10.91 -13.62 9.53
CA SER A 213 -12.23 -14.07 9.11
C SER A 213 -12.34 -15.58 8.86
N ILE A 214 -11.27 -16.20 8.34
CA ILE A 214 -11.28 -17.60 7.91
C ILE A 214 -10.78 -18.55 9.01
N TRP A 215 -9.75 -18.15 9.74
CA TRP A 215 -9.10 -18.98 10.76
C TRP A 215 -9.53 -18.59 12.17
N ASN A 216 -10.80 -18.87 12.47
CA ASN A 216 -11.33 -18.67 13.82
C ASN A 216 -10.57 -19.53 14.84
N GLY A 217 -10.18 -18.92 15.98
CA GLY A 217 -9.53 -19.62 17.09
C GLY A 217 -8.02 -19.44 17.21
N VAL A 218 -7.38 -18.69 16.31
CA VAL A 218 -5.96 -18.32 16.42
C VAL A 218 -5.78 -16.81 16.56
N SER A 219 -4.71 -16.38 17.24
CA SER A 219 -4.31 -14.98 17.27
C SER A 219 -3.72 -14.56 15.93
N VAL A 220 -4.18 -13.43 15.40
CA VAL A 220 -3.69 -12.84 14.15
C VAL A 220 -3.16 -11.44 14.50
N GLY A 221 -1.90 -11.19 14.18
CA GLY A 221 -1.17 -9.97 14.46
C GLY A 221 -0.65 -9.30 13.19
N LYS A 222 -0.19 -8.05 13.34
CA LYS A 222 0.49 -7.31 12.26
C LYS A 222 1.94 -7.02 12.64
N PHE A 223 2.80 -7.04 11.64
CA PHE A 223 4.21 -6.66 11.78
C PHE A 223 4.61 -5.68 10.67
N ALA A 224 4.15 -4.44 10.80
CA ALA A 224 4.40 -3.42 9.81
C ALA A 224 4.33 -2.02 10.40
N ASP A 225 5.19 -1.12 9.90
CA ASP A 225 5.31 0.25 10.38
C ASP A 225 5.49 0.31 11.91
N SER A 226 4.64 1.04 12.64
CA SER A 226 4.66 1.20 14.10
C SER A 226 4.07 0.00 14.86
N VAL A 227 3.39 -0.92 14.18
CA VAL A 227 2.77 -2.10 14.80
C VAL A 227 3.71 -3.29 14.71
N LYS A 228 4.16 -3.80 15.86
CA LYS A 228 5.10 -4.92 15.98
C LYS A 228 4.52 -6.01 16.89
N ASP A 229 3.75 -6.94 16.31
CA ASP A 229 3.29 -8.14 17.01
C ASP A 229 4.30 -9.29 16.82
N TYR A 230 4.82 -9.81 17.94
CA TYR A 230 5.83 -10.87 17.95
C TYR A 230 5.28 -12.23 18.37
N ASP A 231 4.07 -12.31 18.91
CA ASP A 231 3.57 -13.48 19.65
C ASP A 231 2.37 -14.14 18.99
N SER A 232 1.70 -13.45 18.06
CA SER A 232 0.55 -14.01 17.36
C SER A 232 0.89 -15.29 16.58
N HIS A 233 -0.09 -16.20 16.50
CA HIS A 233 0.03 -17.46 15.77
C HIS A 233 0.10 -17.23 14.26
N VAL A 234 -0.60 -16.21 13.77
CA VAL A 234 -0.42 -15.69 12.42
C VAL A 234 0.10 -14.27 12.51
N ILE A 235 1.20 -13.97 11.83
CA ILE A 235 1.72 -12.61 11.70
C ILE A 235 1.63 -12.19 10.24
N CYS A 236 0.95 -11.08 9.97
CA CYS A 236 0.92 -10.45 8.64
C CYS A 236 1.85 -9.23 8.65
N GLY A 237 2.97 -9.30 7.95
CA GLY A 237 4.02 -8.27 7.98
C GLY A 237 4.36 -7.70 6.61
N SER A 238 4.88 -6.47 6.61
CA SER A 238 5.51 -5.91 5.41
C SER A 238 6.92 -6.48 5.25
N ILE A 239 7.34 -6.74 4.01
CA ILE A 239 8.68 -7.30 3.73
C ILE A 239 9.79 -6.44 4.33
N GLN A 240 9.65 -5.11 4.25
CA GLN A 240 10.64 -4.16 4.77
C GLN A 240 10.71 -4.24 6.30
N SER A 241 9.56 -4.28 6.99
CA SER A 241 9.56 -4.37 8.45
C SER A 241 10.14 -5.68 8.94
N VAL A 242 9.75 -6.82 8.34
CA VAL A 242 10.26 -8.14 8.72
C VAL A 242 11.77 -8.23 8.47
N ALA A 243 12.23 -7.84 7.27
CA ALA A 243 13.65 -7.91 6.92
C ALA A 243 14.55 -7.04 7.82
N LEU A 244 14.05 -5.91 8.33
CA LEU A 244 14.78 -5.03 9.25
C LEU A 244 14.81 -5.54 10.70
N ASN A 245 13.96 -6.50 11.07
CA ASN A 245 13.80 -6.97 12.45
C ASN A 245 13.93 -8.50 12.56
N LEU A 246 14.71 -9.14 11.66
CA LEU A 246 14.90 -10.59 11.67
C LEU A 246 15.44 -11.09 13.02
N ASP A 247 16.36 -10.36 13.63
CA ASP A 247 16.94 -10.68 14.94
C ASP A 247 15.93 -10.67 16.10
N SER A 248 14.72 -10.15 15.87
CA SER A 248 13.64 -10.19 16.86
C SER A 248 12.82 -11.49 16.80
N PHE A 249 13.02 -12.31 15.78
CA PHE A 249 12.43 -13.63 15.64
C PHE A 249 13.52 -14.70 15.84
N LYS A 250 13.12 -15.95 15.96
CA LYS A 250 14.00 -17.11 15.76
C LYS A 250 13.88 -17.60 14.33
N ASP A 251 14.91 -18.27 13.83
CA ASP A 251 14.89 -18.86 12.49
C ASP A 251 13.82 -19.96 12.35
N ASP A 252 13.43 -20.62 13.43
CA ASP A 252 12.40 -21.66 13.48
C ASP A 252 11.03 -21.19 14.02
N ASP A 253 10.82 -19.87 14.16
CA ASP A 253 9.58 -19.33 14.74
C ASP A 253 8.32 -19.58 13.90
N PHE A 254 8.46 -19.79 12.60
CA PHE A 254 7.35 -19.99 11.67
C PHE A 254 7.46 -21.34 10.97
N ASP A 255 6.41 -22.16 11.10
CA ASP A 255 6.28 -23.42 10.40
C ASP A 255 5.92 -23.23 8.92
N TYR A 256 5.22 -22.13 8.60
CA TYR A 256 4.66 -21.86 7.29
C TYR A 256 4.88 -20.38 6.91
N ILE A 257 5.45 -20.12 5.74
CA ILE A 257 5.65 -18.75 5.25
C ILE A 257 4.90 -18.57 3.94
N ILE A 258 4.10 -17.51 3.84
CA ILE A 258 3.42 -17.09 2.61
C ILE A 258 4.06 -15.80 2.13
N ILE A 259 4.45 -15.79 0.87
CA ILE A 259 5.08 -14.65 0.21
C ILE A 259 4.15 -14.16 -0.89
N ASP A 260 3.52 -13.01 -0.67
CA ASP A 260 2.69 -12.37 -1.67
C ASP A 260 3.53 -11.58 -2.67
N GLU A 261 3.04 -11.55 -3.91
CA GLU A 261 3.79 -11.08 -5.08
C GLU A 261 5.21 -11.67 -5.14
N ALA A 262 5.28 -13.00 -5.10
CA ALA A 262 6.53 -13.77 -5.13
C ALA A 262 7.40 -13.50 -6.36
N HIS A 263 6.91 -12.80 -7.39
CA HIS A 263 7.74 -12.28 -8.48
C HIS A 263 8.79 -11.26 -8.02
N HIS A 264 8.64 -10.68 -6.83
CA HIS A 264 9.67 -9.88 -6.16
C HIS A 264 10.67 -10.71 -5.33
N ALA A 265 10.57 -12.03 -5.30
CA ALA A 265 11.42 -12.88 -4.44
C ALA A 265 12.92 -12.77 -4.73
N THR A 266 13.30 -12.23 -5.89
CA THR A 266 14.70 -11.97 -6.28
C THR A 266 15.29 -10.73 -5.63
N ALA A 267 14.47 -9.85 -5.06
CA ALA A 267 14.96 -8.66 -4.37
C ALA A 267 15.70 -9.03 -3.07
N ASP A 268 16.74 -8.27 -2.74
CA ASP A 268 17.61 -8.50 -1.57
C ASP A 268 16.82 -8.64 -0.25
N THR A 269 15.74 -7.89 -0.11
CA THR A 269 14.88 -7.94 1.09
C THR A 269 14.14 -9.26 1.22
N TYR A 270 13.61 -9.81 0.12
CA TYR A 270 13.00 -11.13 0.08
C TYR A 270 14.02 -12.24 0.32
N GLN A 271 15.20 -12.14 -0.33
CA GLN A 271 16.30 -13.08 -0.15
C GLN A 271 16.77 -13.15 1.31
N LYS A 272 16.86 -12.02 2.02
CA LYS A 272 17.20 -11.99 3.45
C LYS A 272 16.20 -12.75 4.31
N VAL A 273 14.90 -12.55 4.08
CA VAL A 273 13.84 -13.23 4.83
C VAL A 273 13.86 -14.74 4.54
N LEU A 274 13.97 -15.12 3.26
CA LEU A 274 14.05 -16.52 2.82
C LEU A 274 15.29 -17.25 3.33
N ALA A 275 16.43 -16.56 3.43
CA ALA A 275 17.68 -17.13 3.93
C ALA A 275 17.71 -17.26 5.46
N TYR A 276 16.97 -16.40 6.17
CA TYR A 276 16.95 -16.38 7.63
C TYR A 276 16.03 -17.47 8.20
N PHE A 277 14.76 -17.52 7.77
CA PHE A 277 13.79 -18.45 8.34
C PHE A 277 13.94 -19.87 7.77
N LYS A 278 13.64 -20.87 8.59
CA LYS A 278 13.68 -22.31 8.26
C LYS A 278 12.30 -22.95 8.46
N PRO A 279 11.27 -22.50 7.71
CA PRO A 279 9.95 -23.07 7.84
C PRO A 279 9.87 -24.50 7.29
N LYS A 280 8.83 -25.23 7.71
CA LYS A 280 8.50 -26.54 7.12
C LYS A 280 7.98 -26.39 5.69
N PHE A 281 7.35 -25.26 5.38
CA PHE A 281 6.83 -24.99 4.04
C PHE A 281 6.80 -23.49 3.68
N ILE A 282 7.12 -23.17 2.43
CA ILE A 282 7.04 -21.82 1.85
C ILE A 282 6.07 -21.83 0.67
N LEU A 283 5.10 -20.92 0.69
CA LEU A 283 4.15 -20.72 -0.40
C LEU A 283 4.33 -19.33 -1.02
N GLY A 284 4.72 -19.29 -2.28
CA GLY A 284 4.73 -18.05 -3.07
C GLY A 284 3.40 -17.83 -3.76
N LEU A 285 2.86 -16.62 -3.72
CA LEU A 285 1.67 -16.23 -4.48
C LEU A 285 2.08 -15.28 -5.60
N THR A 286 1.65 -15.55 -6.83
CA THR A 286 1.90 -14.62 -7.94
C THR A 286 0.75 -14.61 -8.93
N ALA A 287 0.47 -13.43 -9.50
CA ALA A 287 -0.41 -13.28 -10.65
C ALA A 287 0.35 -13.27 -11.98
N THR A 288 1.66 -13.08 -11.95
CA THR A 288 2.51 -12.89 -13.14
C THR A 288 3.88 -13.47 -12.87
N PRO A 289 4.13 -14.75 -13.17
CA PRO A 289 5.48 -15.32 -13.01
C PRO A 289 6.48 -14.69 -14.00
N GLU A 290 6.00 -14.16 -15.14
CA GLU A 290 6.84 -13.68 -16.26
C GLU A 290 7.39 -12.23 -16.08
N ARG A 291 6.96 -11.50 -15.04
CA ARG A 291 7.44 -10.14 -14.74
C ARG A 291 8.54 -10.16 -13.69
N ALA A 292 9.72 -10.63 -14.11
CA ALA A 292 11.07 -10.41 -13.56
C ALA A 292 11.91 -11.59 -14.05
N ASP A 293 12.69 -11.38 -15.12
CA ASP A 293 13.71 -12.31 -15.64
C ASP A 293 13.43 -13.79 -15.32
N ASP A 294 12.53 -14.39 -16.12
CA ASP A 294 11.85 -15.71 -16.03
C ASP A 294 12.57 -16.88 -15.31
N THR A 295 13.89 -16.85 -15.22
CA THR A 295 14.72 -17.90 -14.64
C THR A 295 14.70 -17.88 -13.11
N ASN A 296 14.71 -16.70 -12.48
CA ASN A 296 15.06 -16.62 -11.05
C ASN A 296 13.92 -17.01 -10.08
N ILE A 297 12.65 -16.70 -10.38
CA ILE A 297 11.54 -17.07 -9.47
C ILE A 297 11.28 -18.58 -9.49
N LEU A 298 11.33 -19.19 -10.68
CA LEU A 298 11.15 -20.63 -10.82
C LEU A 298 12.35 -21.40 -10.25
N GLU A 299 13.56 -20.83 -10.26
CA GLU A 299 14.70 -21.40 -9.54
C GLU A 299 14.48 -21.43 -8.01
N ILE A 300 13.88 -20.38 -7.44
CA ILE A 300 13.58 -20.33 -6.00
C ILE A 300 12.46 -21.33 -5.66
N PHE A 301 11.31 -21.24 -6.34
CA PHE A 301 10.12 -21.99 -5.95
C PHE A 301 10.03 -23.39 -6.55
N LYS A 302 10.83 -23.68 -7.59
CA LYS A 302 10.99 -24.97 -8.32
C LYS A 302 9.74 -25.52 -8.96
N ASN A 303 8.68 -25.69 -8.18
CA ASN A 303 7.44 -26.35 -8.55
C ASN A 303 6.27 -25.38 -8.40
N THR A 304 5.39 -25.40 -9.40
CA THR A 304 4.13 -24.66 -9.38
C THR A 304 3.02 -25.60 -8.94
N ALA A 305 2.41 -25.33 -7.79
CA ALA A 305 1.31 -26.15 -7.25
C ALA A 305 0.05 -26.08 -8.10
N HIS A 306 -0.22 -24.92 -8.67
CA HIS A 306 -1.38 -24.70 -9.53
C HIS A 306 -1.15 -23.46 -10.39
N LYS A 307 -1.62 -23.51 -11.64
CA LYS A 307 -1.57 -22.42 -12.62
C LYS A 307 -2.99 -22.09 -13.09
N LEU A 308 -3.39 -20.84 -12.94
CA LEU A 308 -4.65 -20.30 -13.46
C LEU A 308 -4.41 -18.89 -14.03
N ASP A 309 -4.17 -18.79 -15.32
CA ASP A 309 -4.01 -17.49 -15.97
C ASP A 309 -5.36 -16.77 -16.15
N ILE A 310 -5.27 -15.48 -16.51
CA ILE A 310 -6.44 -14.62 -16.67
C ILE A 310 -7.38 -15.13 -17.76
N GLN A 311 -6.83 -15.68 -18.85
CA GLN A 311 -7.63 -16.20 -19.96
C GLN A 311 -8.48 -17.39 -19.50
N THR A 312 -7.85 -18.39 -18.88
CA THR A 312 -8.51 -19.59 -18.36
C THR A 312 -9.56 -19.22 -17.31
N ALA A 313 -9.23 -18.27 -16.41
CA ALA A 313 -10.15 -17.81 -15.39
C ALA A 313 -11.39 -17.09 -15.98
N VAL A 314 -11.24 -16.36 -17.08
CA VAL A 314 -12.37 -15.75 -17.80
C VAL A 314 -13.19 -16.80 -18.54
N GLU A 315 -12.54 -17.72 -19.25
CA GLU A 315 -13.20 -18.79 -20.02
C GLU A 315 -14.07 -19.70 -19.14
N MET A 316 -13.61 -19.98 -17.91
CA MET A 316 -14.38 -20.78 -16.94
C MET A 316 -15.40 -19.97 -16.11
N GLY A 317 -15.56 -18.68 -16.41
CA GLY A 317 -16.51 -17.79 -15.71
C GLY A 317 -16.12 -17.42 -14.27
N ALA A 318 -14.86 -17.66 -13.87
CA ALA A 318 -14.34 -17.26 -12.57
C ALA A 318 -14.01 -15.75 -12.51
N LEU A 319 -13.69 -15.15 -13.66
CA LEU A 319 -13.49 -13.70 -13.85
C LEU A 319 -14.45 -13.17 -14.91
N THR A 320 -14.70 -11.86 -14.87
CA THR A 320 -15.51 -11.16 -15.89
C THR A 320 -14.72 -10.97 -17.19
N ASN A 321 -15.44 -10.90 -18.31
CA ASN A 321 -14.83 -10.65 -19.62
C ASN A 321 -14.12 -9.29 -19.66
N VAL A 322 -12.89 -9.29 -20.16
CA VAL A 322 -12.08 -8.07 -20.33
C VAL A 322 -12.28 -7.51 -21.74
N ARG A 323 -12.68 -6.23 -21.84
CA ARG A 323 -12.72 -5.50 -23.11
C ARG A 323 -11.65 -4.43 -23.12
N CYS A 324 -10.58 -4.66 -23.89
CA CYS A 324 -9.51 -3.68 -24.07
C CYS A 324 -9.84 -2.76 -25.27
N ILE A 325 -9.92 -1.45 -25.03
CA ILE A 325 -10.11 -0.44 -26.07
C ILE A 325 -8.85 0.45 -26.09
N ARG A 326 -7.99 0.24 -27.10
CA ARG A 326 -6.81 1.08 -27.30
C ARG A 326 -7.19 2.30 -28.14
N ILE A 327 -7.20 3.47 -27.50
CA ILE A 327 -7.46 4.75 -28.16
C ILE A 327 -6.14 5.29 -28.70
N HIS A 328 -6.06 5.44 -30.02
CA HIS A 328 -4.92 6.09 -30.66
C HIS A 328 -5.18 7.60 -30.65
N THR A 329 -4.27 8.35 -30.05
CA THR A 329 -4.33 9.82 -30.05
C THR A 329 -3.47 10.37 -31.18
N ASN A 330 -3.82 11.54 -31.71
CA ASN A 330 -2.99 12.29 -32.66
C ASN A 330 -1.97 13.21 -31.96
N ILE A 331 -1.79 13.07 -30.64
CA ILE A 331 -0.83 13.85 -29.85
C ILE A 331 0.53 13.15 -29.92
N ASP A 332 1.51 13.84 -30.48
CA ASP A 332 2.90 13.38 -30.54
C ASP A 332 3.61 13.64 -29.20
N MET A 333 3.88 12.58 -28.45
CA MET A 333 4.58 12.64 -27.16
C MET A 333 6.11 12.55 -27.28
N THR A 334 6.68 12.46 -28.49
CA THR A 334 8.15 12.32 -28.67
C THR A 334 8.97 13.49 -28.16
N LYS A 335 8.36 14.68 -28.03
CA LYS A 335 8.99 15.89 -27.49
C LYS A 335 8.75 16.09 -25.99
N VAL A 336 7.98 15.21 -25.35
CA VAL A 336 7.79 15.24 -23.90
C VAL A 336 9.07 14.69 -23.26
N ARG A 337 9.80 15.56 -22.54
CA ARG A 337 10.97 15.14 -21.77
C ARG A 337 10.48 14.46 -20.50
N PHE A 338 10.72 13.16 -20.39
CA PHE A 338 10.62 12.46 -19.11
C PHE A 338 11.91 12.76 -18.33
N ASN A 339 11.84 13.67 -17.37
CA ASN A 339 12.90 13.81 -16.38
C ASN A 339 12.73 12.65 -15.39
N SER A 340 13.26 11.48 -15.73
CA SER A 340 13.35 10.36 -14.80
C SER A 340 14.16 10.81 -13.59
N VAL A 341 13.52 10.89 -12.42
CA VAL A 341 14.23 11.02 -11.14
C VAL A 341 14.96 9.69 -10.94
N GLN A 342 16.29 9.75 -10.95
CA GLN A 342 17.18 8.61 -10.77
C GLN A 342 17.42 8.31 -9.30
#